data_AF-A0A178KMP3-F1
#
_entry.id   AF-A0A178KMP3-F1
#
_cell.length_a   1.000
_cell.length_b   1.000
_cell.length_c   1.000
_cell.angle_alpha   90.00
_cell.angle_beta   90.00
_cell.angle_gamma   90.00
#
_symmetry.space_group_name_H-M   'P 1'
#
loop_
_entity.id
_entity.type
_entity.pdbx_description
1 polymer ?
#
loop_
_entity_poly.entity_id
_entity_poly.type
_entity_poly.pdbx_seq_one_letter_code
_entity_poly.pdbx_strand_id
1 'polypeptide(L)'
;MSKVSTLALAVSFGMAAFSSQASVEISSLQGYFKTRATIDYVSDKMMQNKIDFLALDSVLSSDMKPSNSPQSMPSLSAMLSSNKYNDSERDVLRKLHGQFAETGLICKVADSGAEIVFVVDDSAASCQLDVKKINKAMAKTKDGKVVFFSQFGGKDYQQYYIDTYLVDGDKQTMSSSFLHTFKGQLIGDVTRVTRDDSESVATYDIEQYADYGPEDGQKIAFKSYQWMSQPLKADSSNVKDVAVSTFMVESGKANTFYDASTDGELKGVGTYWAVKDVVGVHKNAKNQDVIMADDVQSYRVLQSDTSKVHKGAYNSLEKGDWLDYNFNNMHDLTGVSPDSCMIKEISEGKPVIRYKGLHRSINKNSGGCAVSANDIKGKEKVVYTTFTTGAGKKISVKDAALVKSAKEILSIVENADKNASVRAAAKIDSAEFNKMKAQFDKKEKEFASFNSLSFWK
;
A
#
# COMPACT_ATOMS: atom_id res chain seq x y z
N MET A 1 23.19 18.69 -19.50
CA MET A 1 21.84 18.67 -20.10
C MET A 1 21.52 17.25 -20.57
N SER A 2 20.29 16.79 -20.33
CA SER A 2 19.69 15.51 -20.73
C SER A 2 20.13 14.23 -19.97
N LYS A 3 19.58 14.02 -18.77
CA LYS A 3 19.39 12.70 -18.12
C LYS A 3 18.04 12.64 -17.37
N VAL A 4 16.95 13.04 -18.03
CA VAL A 4 15.56 12.92 -17.48
C VAL A 4 14.69 11.96 -18.32
N SER A 5 15.26 11.29 -19.32
CA SER A 5 14.50 10.64 -20.39
C SER A 5 14.27 9.13 -20.26
N THR A 6 14.24 8.55 -19.06
CA THR A 6 13.97 7.09 -18.91
C THR A 6 12.94 6.72 -17.84
N LEU A 7 11.97 7.62 -17.62
CA LEU A 7 10.60 7.20 -17.26
C LEU A 7 9.73 7.33 -18.52
N ALA A 8 10.23 6.77 -19.62
CA ALA A 8 9.55 6.75 -20.89
C ALA A 8 8.30 5.87 -20.74
N LEU A 9 7.16 6.50 -20.48
CA LEU A 9 5.99 6.41 -21.34
C LEU A 9 5.54 4.99 -21.77
N ALA A 10 5.83 3.97 -20.96
CA ALA A 10 5.34 2.60 -21.10
C ALA A 10 3.99 2.41 -20.39
N VAL A 11 3.24 3.51 -20.22
CA VAL A 11 1.84 3.55 -19.75
C VAL A 11 0.87 3.63 -20.94
N SER A 12 1.31 3.21 -22.13
CA SER A 12 0.42 3.02 -23.26
C SER A 12 -0.30 1.67 -23.09
N PHE A 13 -1.46 1.71 -22.43
CA PHE A 13 -2.62 0.77 -22.46
C PHE A 13 -3.34 0.51 -21.12
N GLY A 14 -3.20 1.36 -20.10
CA GLY A 14 -3.89 1.16 -18.81
C GLY A 14 -4.63 2.37 -18.20
N MET A 15 -4.61 3.55 -18.81
CA MET A 15 -5.01 4.82 -18.14
C MET A 15 -6.52 5.06 -17.95
N ALA A 16 -7.36 4.03 -18.02
CA ALA A 16 -8.81 4.17 -17.88
C ALA A 16 -9.31 3.56 -16.56
N ALA A 17 -8.80 4.01 -15.40
CA ALA A 17 -9.48 3.96 -14.08
C ALA A 17 -8.55 4.43 -12.93
N PHE A 18 -8.01 5.65 -12.99
CA PHE A 18 -7.26 6.20 -11.85
C PHE A 18 -8.14 7.12 -11.00
N SER A 19 -9.05 6.53 -10.22
CA SER A 19 -9.77 7.22 -9.13
C SER A 19 -9.83 6.31 -7.92
N SER A 20 -9.32 6.77 -6.77
CA SER A 20 -9.46 6.22 -5.40
C SER A 20 -9.24 4.73 -5.12
N GLN A 21 -9.09 3.86 -6.12
CA GLN A 21 -9.03 2.39 -5.95
C GLN A 21 -7.63 1.90 -5.54
N ALA A 22 -6.58 2.57 -5.99
CA ALA A 22 -5.21 2.09 -5.78
C ALA A 22 -4.72 2.20 -4.31
N SER A 23 -5.26 3.12 -3.50
CA SER A 23 -4.99 3.13 -2.05
C SER A 23 -5.75 2.03 -1.30
N VAL A 24 -6.93 1.63 -1.81
CA VAL A 24 -7.72 0.52 -1.25
C VAL A 24 -7.04 -0.82 -1.54
N GLU A 25 -6.44 -0.99 -2.73
CA GLU A 25 -5.73 -2.22 -3.16
C GLU A 25 -4.51 -2.59 -2.32
N ILE A 26 -3.83 -1.62 -1.70
CA ILE A 26 -2.62 -1.89 -0.88
C ILE A 26 -2.98 -2.13 0.58
N SER A 27 -4.09 -1.55 1.04
CA SER A 27 -4.47 -1.59 2.46
C SER A 27 -4.77 -3.00 2.98
N SER A 28 -5.18 -3.90 2.10
CA SER A 28 -5.51 -5.30 2.39
C SER A 28 -4.33 -6.26 2.26
N LEU A 29 -3.27 -5.85 1.57
CA LEU A 29 -2.04 -6.63 1.44
C LEU A 29 -1.22 -6.57 2.73
N GLN A 30 -0.39 -7.59 2.94
CA GLN A 30 0.49 -7.70 4.10
C GLN A 30 1.95 -7.91 3.69
N GLY A 31 2.85 -7.42 4.54
CA GLY A 31 4.29 -7.70 4.48
C GLY A 31 4.90 -7.45 3.10
N TYR A 32 5.59 -8.45 2.55
CA TYR A 32 6.30 -8.34 1.27
C TYR A 32 5.39 -7.94 0.09
N PHE A 33 4.19 -8.52 0.01
CA PHE A 33 3.27 -8.24 -1.09
C PHE A 33 2.80 -6.78 -1.07
N LYS A 34 2.52 -6.25 0.12
CA LYS A 34 2.20 -4.83 0.32
C LYS A 34 3.36 -3.93 -0.10
N THR A 35 4.58 -4.27 0.30
CA THR A 35 5.79 -3.53 -0.07
C THR A 35 5.98 -3.48 -1.60
N ARG A 36 5.77 -4.60 -2.29
CA ARG A 36 5.92 -4.68 -3.75
C ARG A 36 4.86 -3.86 -4.48
N ALA A 37 3.59 -4.03 -4.12
CA ALA A 37 2.48 -3.28 -4.72
C ALA A 37 2.62 -1.76 -4.53
N THR A 38 3.31 -1.36 -3.47
CA THR A 38 3.55 0.03 -3.12
C THR A 38 4.50 0.76 -4.07
N ILE A 39 5.51 0.08 -4.60
CA ILE A 39 6.42 0.67 -5.58
C ILE A 39 5.63 1.09 -6.83
N ASP A 40 4.76 0.20 -7.30
CA ASP A 40 3.90 0.42 -8.46
C ASP A 40 2.92 1.57 -8.18
N TYR A 41 2.23 1.52 -7.03
CA TYR A 41 1.29 2.57 -6.63
C TYR A 41 1.90 3.97 -6.57
N VAL A 42 3.04 4.13 -5.89
CA VAL A 42 3.67 5.45 -5.75
C VAL A 42 4.16 5.94 -7.11
N SER A 43 4.70 5.05 -7.95
CA SER A 43 5.12 5.39 -9.31
C SER A 43 3.94 5.85 -10.17
N ASP A 44 2.83 5.12 -10.13
CA ASP A 44 1.60 5.46 -10.84
C ASP A 44 1.02 6.79 -10.34
N LYS A 45 1.03 7.02 -9.02
CA LYS A 45 0.60 8.29 -8.43
C LYS A 45 1.46 9.46 -8.88
N MET A 46 2.77 9.29 -8.98
CA MET A 46 3.65 10.34 -9.50
C MET A 46 3.36 10.65 -10.97
N MET A 47 3.05 9.64 -11.77
CA MET A 47 2.63 9.85 -13.17
C MET A 47 1.28 10.54 -13.27
N GLN A 48 0.31 10.14 -12.46
CA GLN A 48 -0.98 10.81 -12.33
C GLN A 48 -0.79 12.29 -11.99
N ASN A 49 0.03 12.61 -10.99
CA ASN A 49 0.27 13.99 -10.57
C ASN A 49 0.92 14.85 -11.65
N LYS A 50 1.79 14.30 -12.50
CA LYS A 50 2.34 15.05 -13.65
C LYS A 50 1.27 15.50 -14.64
N ILE A 51 0.19 14.74 -14.78
CA ILE A 51 -0.93 15.07 -15.66
C ILE A 51 -1.88 16.02 -14.92
N ASP A 52 -2.32 15.63 -13.72
CA ASP A 52 -3.30 16.36 -12.95
C ASP A 52 -2.78 17.76 -12.57
N PHE A 53 -1.48 17.94 -12.32
CA PHE A 53 -0.91 19.24 -11.92
C PHE A 53 -0.18 19.97 -13.04
N LEU A 54 -0.38 19.58 -14.30
CA LEU A 54 0.37 20.13 -15.44
C LEU A 54 0.33 21.67 -15.50
N ALA A 55 -0.84 22.29 -15.29
CA ALA A 55 -0.96 23.74 -15.33
C ALA A 55 -0.23 24.41 -14.16
N LEU A 56 -0.36 23.86 -12.96
CA LEU A 56 0.33 24.39 -11.78
C LEU A 56 1.86 24.25 -11.92
N ASP A 57 2.34 23.13 -12.45
CA ASP A 57 3.76 22.90 -12.74
C ASP A 57 4.30 23.85 -13.82
N SER A 58 3.50 24.12 -14.86
CA SER A 58 3.84 25.10 -15.91
C SER A 58 4.01 26.50 -15.33
N VAL A 59 3.13 26.90 -14.41
CA VAL A 59 3.18 28.22 -13.75
C VAL A 59 4.36 28.30 -12.79
N LEU A 60 4.56 27.25 -11.99
CA LEU A 60 5.67 27.14 -11.04
C LEU A 60 7.03 27.24 -11.77
N SER A 61 7.11 26.63 -12.96
CA SER A 61 8.32 26.65 -13.81
C SER A 61 8.46 27.91 -14.68
N SER A 62 7.46 28.80 -14.71
CA SER A 62 7.47 30.00 -15.54
C SER A 62 8.10 31.20 -14.84
N ASP A 63 8.44 32.23 -15.63
CA ASP A 63 8.89 33.53 -15.12
C ASP A 63 7.79 34.36 -14.42
N MET A 64 6.57 33.83 -14.33
CA MET A 64 5.48 34.45 -13.56
C MET A 64 5.97 34.75 -12.14
N LYS A 65 5.86 36.02 -11.75
CA LYS A 65 6.24 36.48 -10.40
C LYS A 65 5.07 36.27 -9.42
N PRO A 66 5.37 36.02 -8.14
CA PRO A 66 4.37 36.08 -7.09
C PRO A 66 3.53 37.37 -7.17
N SER A 67 2.22 37.23 -7.02
CA SER A 67 1.26 38.33 -7.20
C SER A 67 0.13 38.22 -6.17
N ASN A 68 -0.42 39.36 -5.76
CA ASN A 68 -1.58 39.43 -4.89
C ASN A 68 -2.91 39.25 -5.63
N SER A 69 -2.89 39.32 -6.97
CA SER A 69 -4.07 39.18 -7.82
C SER A 69 -4.03 37.87 -8.60
N PRO A 70 -5.15 37.12 -8.67
CA PRO A 70 -5.22 35.89 -9.47
C PRO A 70 -4.99 36.15 -10.96
N GLN A 71 -4.42 35.18 -11.66
CA GLN A 71 -4.16 35.24 -13.09
C GLN A 71 -4.88 34.11 -13.81
N SER A 72 -5.12 34.28 -15.11
CA SER A 72 -5.69 33.21 -15.93
C SER A 72 -4.71 32.06 -16.07
N MET A 73 -5.23 30.85 -15.99
CA MET A 73 -4.44 29.64 -16.22
C MET A 73 -3.88 29.61 -17.66
N PRO A 74 -2.63 29.17 -17.89
CA PRO A 74 -2.06 29.05 -19.23
C PRO A 74 -2.87 28.08 -20.10
N SER A 75 -2.96 28.37 -21.41
CA SER A 75 -3.55 27.40 -22.35
C SER A 75 -2.66 26.18 -22.52
N LEU A 76 -3.23 25.02 -22.87
CA LEU A 76 -2.45 23.81 -23.15
C LEU A 76 -1.34 24.05 -24.19
N SER A 77 -1.65 24.79 -25.26
CA SER A 77 -0.65 25.15 -26.26
C SER A 77 0.51 25.94 -25.66
N ALA A 78 0.24 26.86 -24.73
CA ALA A 78 1.27 27.59 -24.00
C ALA A 78 2.08 26.68 -23.08
N MET A 79 1.43 25.79 -22.31
CA MET A 79 2.09 24.82 -21.43
C MET A 79 3.06 23.89 -22.18
N LEU A 80 2.63 23.37 -23.33
CA LEU A 80 3.40 22.44 -24.14
C LEU A 80 4.49 23.11 -24.97
N SER A 81 4.44 24.44 -25.13
CA SER A 81 5.45 25.19 -25.87
C SER A 81 6.80 25.28 -25.15
N SER A 82 6.86 24.89 -23.87
CA SER A 82 8.10 24.83 -23.10
C SER A 82 9.10 23.80 -23.65
N ASN A 83 10.39 24.08 -23.50
CA ASN A 83 11.49 23.16 -23.84
C ASN A 83 11.64 22.00 -22.84
N LYS A 84 10.72 21.88 -21.88
CA LYS A 84 10.72 20.83 -20.84
C LYS A 84 10.30 19.46 -21.37
N TYR A 85 9.48 19.45 -22.43
CA TYR A 85 8.88 18.23 -22.97
C TYR A 85 9.40 17.93 -24.37
N ASN A 86 9.74 16.67 -24.61
CA ASN A 86 9.99 16.17 -25.96
C ASN A 86 8.67 15.91 -26.72
N ASP A 87 8.74 15.63 -28.02
CA ASP A 87 7.54 15.51 -28.86
C ASP A 87 6.63 14.34 -28.48
N SER A 88 7.21 13.23 -28.01
CA SER A 88 6.44 12.07 -27.53
C SER A 88 5.67 12.39 -26.25
N GLU A 89 6.32 13.09 -25.31
CA GLU A 89 5.68 13.56 -24.07
C GLU A 89 4.55 14.54 -24.38
N ARG A 90 4.79 15.49 -25.29
CA ARG A 90 3.76 16.45 -25.74
C ARG A 90 2.54 15.74 -26.33
N ASP A 91 2.73 14.71 -27.15
CA ASP A 91 1.63 13.96 -27.75
C ASP A 91 0.80 13.21 -26.72
N VAL A 92 1.43 12.63 -25.70
CA VAL A 92 0.70 11.99 -24.59
C VAL A 92 -0.05 13.01 -23.76
N LEU A 93 0.59 14.11 -23.37
CA LEU A 93 -0.07 15.17 -22.62
C LEU A 93 -1.26 15.75 -23.39
N ARG A 94 -1.18 15.93 -24.72
CA ARG A 94 -2.32 16.34 -25.56
C ARG A 94 -3.49 15.36 -25.49
N LYS A 95 -3.21 14.05 -25.60
CA LYS A 95 -4.26 13.02 -25.54
C LYS A 95 -4.94 12.95 -24.18
N LEU A 96 -4.19 13.17 -23.11
CA LEU A 96 -4.70 13.11 -21.74
C LEU A 96 -5.40 14.38 -21.32
N HIS A 97 -4.88 15.56 -21.70
CA HIS A 97 -5.48 16.84 -21.33
C HIS A 97 -6.91 17.00 -21.87
N GLY A 98 -7.27 16.38 -22.99
CA GLY A 98 -8.65 16.39 -23.49
C GLY A 98 -9.68 15.81 -22.51
N GLN A 99 -9.25 15.15 -21.44
CA GLN A 99 -10.07 14.58 -20.38
C GLN A 99 -10.19 15.49 -19.15
N PHE A 100 -9.40 16.57 -19.07
CA PHE A 100 -9.34 17.47 -17.91
C PHE A 100 -9.63 18.91 -18.36
N ALA A 101 -10.84 19.38 -18.13
CA ALA A 101 -11.22 20.77 -18.40
C ALA A 101 -10.65 21.66 -17.28
N GLU A 102 -9.42 22.15 -17.42
CA GLU A 102 -8.88 23.15 -16.51
C GLU A 102 -9.23 24.56 -16.99
N THR A 103 -10.39 25.05 -16.57
CA THR A 103 -10.76 26.47 -16.60
C THR A 103 -10.64 27.03 -15.20
N GLY A 104 -10.01 28.19 -15.02
CA GLY A 104 -9.98 28.87 -13.73
C GLY A 104 -8.89 29.92 -13.58
N LEU A 105 -8.85 30.51 -12.39
CA LEU A 105 -7.82 31.44 -11.95
C LEU A 105 -6.77 30.72 -11.09
N ILE A 106 -5.54 31.21 -11.18
CA ILE A 106 -4.37 30.68 -10.47
C ILE A 106 -3.68 31.78 -9.66
N CYS A 107 -3.09 31.38 -8.56
CA CYS A 107 -2.29 32.24 -7.71
C CYS A 107 -0.90 31.65 -7.56
N LYS A 108 0.13 32.47 -7.75
CA LYS A 108 1.52 32.15 -7.40
C LYS A 108 1.93 33.05 -6.24
N VAL A 109 2.40 32.46 -5.16
CA VAL A 109 2.91 33.15 -3.97
C VAL A 109 4.26 32.56 -3.57
N ALA A 110 5.00 33.30 -2.74
CA ALA A 110 6.20 32.78 -2.08
C ALA A 110 6.00 32.87 -0.58
N ASP A 111 6.21 31.77 0.13
CA ASP A 111 6.06 31.70 1.58
C ASP A 111 7.08 30.72 2.18
N SER A 112 7.65 31.03 3.35
CA SER A 112 8.66 30.21 4.03
C SER A 112 9.83 29.69 3.17
N GLY A 113 10.14 30.35 2.05
CA GLY A 113 11.17 29.89 1.11
C GLY A 113 10.73 28.79 0.14
N ALA A 114 9.43 28.55 0.00
CA ALA A 114 8.83 27.78 -1.09
C ALA A 114 8.11 28.72 -2.07
N GLU A 115 8.14 28.36 -3.36
CA GLU A 115 7.20 28.89 -4.34
C GLU A 115 5.97 28.00 -4.36
N ILE A 116 4.80 28.61 -4.28
CA ILE A 116 3.52 27.92 -4.14
C ILE A 116 2.59 28.42 -5.24
N VAL A 117 1.96 27.49 -5.94
CA VAL A 117 0.91 27.79 -6.93
C VAL A 117 -0.36 27.03 -6.57
N PHE A 118 -1.50 27.69 -6.59
CA PHE A 118 -2.79 27.09 -6.28
C PHE A 118 -3.92 27.61 -7.15
N VAL A 119 -4.94 26.78 -7.33
CA VAL A 119 -6.17 27.14 -8.03
C VAL A 119 -7.08 27.91 -7.07
N VAL A 120 -7.74 28.95 -7.58
CA VAL A 120 -8.76 29.72 -6.88
C VAL A 120 -10.03 29.81 -7.71
N ASP A 121 -11.17 30.03 -7.05
CA ASP A 121 -12.45 30.23 -7.73
C ASP A 121 -12.42 31.49 -8.62
N ASP A 122 -13.22 31.50 -9.68
CA ASP A 122 -13.30 32.63 -10.63
C ASP A 122 -13.73 33.95 -9.97
N SER A 123 -14.38 33.88 -8.80
CA SER A 123 -14.77 35.05 -8.00
C SER A 123 -13.69 35.52 -7.01
N ALA A 124 -12.53 34.87 -6.95
CA ALA A 124 -11.48 35.24 -6.02
C ALA A 124 -10.89 36.62 -6.36
N ALA A 125 -10.89 37.53 -5.39
CA ALA A 125 -10.35 38.88 -5.55
C ALA A 125 -8.85 38.98 -5.21
N SER A 126 -8.29 37.99 -4.50
CA SER A 126 -6.90 38.01 -4.04
C SER A 126 -6.27 36.62 -3.91
N CYS A 127 -4.94 36.59 -3.97
CA CYS A 127 -4.11 35.40 -3.79
C CYS A 127 -3.71 35.22 -2.31
N GLN A 128 -4.67 34.83 -1.48
CA GLN A 128 -4.40 34.47 -0.09
C GLN A 128 -4.24 32.96 0.08
N LEU A 129 -3.14 32.56 0.74
CA LEU A 129 -2.88 31.18 1.08
C LEU A 129 -3.74 30.76 2.29
N ASP A 130 -4.92 30.21 2.02
CA ASP A 130 -5.81 29.63 3.04
C ASP A 130 -6.07 28.16 2.73
N VAL A 131 -5.39 27.28 3.47
CA VAL A 131 -5.43 25.83 3.29
C VAL A 131 -6.84 25.27 3.27
N LYS A 132 -7.75 25.87 4.04
CA LYS A 132 -9.13 25.36 4.15
C LYS A 132 -9.99 25.66 2.92
N LYS A 133 -9.52 26.57 2.05
CA LYS A 133 -10.21 27.02 0.84
C LYS A 133 -9.52 26.56 -0.44
N ILE A 134 -8.28 26.10 -0.34
CA ILE A 134 -7.52 25.63 -1.49
C ILE A 134 -7.85 24.17 -1.75
N ASN A 135 -8.40 23.89 -2.94
CA ASN A 135 -8.71 22.53 -3.34
C ASN A 135 -7.55 21.84 -4.07
N LYS A 136 -6.65 22.60 -4.67
CA LYS A 136 -5.54 22.07 -5.47
C LYS A 136 -4.35 23.02 -5.49
N ALA A 137 -3.17 22.48 -5.20
CA ALA A 137 -1.94 23.27 -5.19
C ALA A 137 -0.68 22.47 -5.42
N MET A 138 0.36 23.16 -5.85
CA MET A 138 1.69 22.63 -6.02
C MET A 138 2.69 23.57 -5.38
N ALA A 139 3.69 23.02 -4.67
CA ALA A 139 4.76 23.80 -4.09
C ALA A 139 6.13 23.24 -4.49
N LYS A 140 7.11 24.13 -4.61
CA LYS A 140 8.52 23.76 -4.77
C LYS A 140 9.36 24.52 -3.74
N THR A 141 10.06 23.78 -2.92
CA THR A 141 10.96 24.29 -1.89
C THR A 141 12.35 24.61 -2.47
N LYS A 142 13.18 25.32 -1.69
CA LYS A 142 14.56 25.68 -2.07
C LYS A 142 15.48 24.47 -2.32
N ASP A 143 15.29 23.39 -1.58
CA ASP A 143 16.02 22.13 -1.75
C ASP A 143 15.50 21.30 -2.93
N GLY A 144 14.50 21.80 -3.68
CA GLY A 144 14.01 21.17 -4.89
C GLY A 144 12.91 20.13 -4.66
N LYS A 145 12.47 19.92 -3.41
CA LYS A 145 11.31 19.08 -3.10
C LYS A 145 10.05 19.70 -3.71
N VAL A 146 9.30 18.88 -4.42
CA VAL A 146 8.01 19.20 -5.01
C VAL A 146 6.91 18.57 -4.17
N VAL A 147 5.85 19.32 -3.92
CA VAL A 147 4.66 18.87 -3.19
C VAL A 147 3.44 19.07 -4.08
N PHE A 148 2.63 18.03 -4.20
CA PHE A 148 1.32 18.02 -4.83
C PHE A 148 0.26 17.93 -3.73
N PHE A 149 -0.72 18.82 -3.78
CA PHE A 149 -1.78 18.88 -2.80
C PHE A 149 -3.14 18.90 -3.47
N SER A 150 -4.05 18.06 -3.00
CA SER A 150 -5.47 18.14 -3.35
C SER A 150 -6.33 17.91 -2.12
N GLN A 151 -7.37 18.73 -1.99
CA GLN A 151 -8.41 18.60 -0.97
C GLN A 151 -9.73 18.23 -1.64
N PHE A 152 -10.45 17.29 -1.03
CA PHE A 152 -11.77 16.83 -1.46
C PHE A 152 -12.72 16.80 -0.26
N GLY A 153 -14.02 16.74 -0.54
CA GLY A 153 -15.08 16.63 0.48
C GLY A 153 -15.54 17.97 1.06
N GLY A 154 -16.64 17.94 1.80
CA GLY A 154 -17.21 19.10 2.48
C GLY A 154 -16.56 19.37 3.84
N LYS A 155 -16.96 20.46 4.52
CA LYS A 155 -16.40 20.88 5.83
C LYS A 155 -16.33 19.76 6.88
N ASP A 156 -17.31 18.86 6.89
CA ASP A 156 -17.43 17.79 7.88
C ASP A 156 -16.66 16.51 7.52
N TYR A 157 -16.19 16.38 6.27
CA TYR A 157 -15.55 15.18 5.72
C TYR A 157 -14.40 15.54 4.76
N GLN A 158 -13.51 16.43 5.19
CA GLN A 158 -12.37 16.82 4.39
C GLN A 158 -11.38 15.66 4.27
N GLN A 159 -10.93 15.43 3.04
CA GLN A 159 -9.91 14.48 2.66
C GLN A 159 -8.80 15.20 1.92
N TYR A 160 -7.57 14.72 2.08
CA TYR A 160 -6.37 15.34 1.56
C TYR A 160 -5.51 14.26 0.91
N TYR A 161 -5.09 14.53 -0.32
CA TYR A 161 -3.99 13.82 -0.95
C TYR A 161 -2.78 14.75 -0.96
N ILE A 162 -1.69 14.29 -0.34
CA ILE A 162 -0.43 15.02 -0.24
C ILE A 162 0.70 14.13 -0.70
N ASP A 163 1.18 14.40 -1.90
CA ASP A 163 2.26 13.62 -2.49
C ASP A 163 3.50 14.49 -2.65
N THR A 164 4.69 13.90 -2.48
CA THR A 164 5.94 14.64 -2.56
C THR A 164 6.98 13.91 -3.40
N TYR A 165 7.84 14.67 -4.06
CA TYR A 165 8.92 14.17 -4.88
C TYR A 165 10.19 15.00 -4.65
N LEU A 166 11.32 14.35 -4.38
CA LEU A 166 12.63 14.97 -4.22
C LEU A 166 13.68 14.14 -4.96
N VAL A 167 14.56 14.81 -5.70
CA VAL A 167 15.74 14.21 -6.31
C VAL A 167 16.98 14.84 -5.69
N ASP A 168 17.84 14.00 -5.12
CA ASP A 168 19.13 14.39 -4.54
C ASP A 168 20.23 13.47 -5.08
N GLY A 169 20.96 13.95 -6.09
CA GLY A 169 21.92 13.14 -6.83
C GLY A 169 21.27 11.93 -7.50
N ASP A 170 21.76 10.74 -7.17
CA ASP A 170 21.23 9.45 -7.68
C ASP A 170 20.05 8.91 -6.85
N LYS A 171 19.59 9.66 -5.84
CA LYS A 171 18.47 9.27 -4.97
C LYS A 171 17.20 10.02 -5.33
N GLN A 172 16.10 9.29 -5.42
CA GLN A 172 14.77 9.81 -5.67
C GLN A 172 13.83 9.36 -4.55
N THR A 173 13.29 10.31 -3.79
CA THR A 173 12.35 10.03 -2.70
C THR A 173 10.96 10.48 -3.11
N MET A 174 10.03 9.54 -3.15
CA MET A 174 8.62 9.76 -3.40
C MET A 174 7.83 9.45 -2.13
N SER A 175 6.83 10.27 -1.84
CA SER A 175 5.89 10.01 -0.75
C SER A 175 4.47 10.19 -1.28
N SER A 176 3.55 9.34 -0.84
CA SER A 176 2.12 9.52 -1.04
C SER A 176 1.40 9.44 0.29
N SER A 177 0.50 10.39 0.53
CA SER A 177 -0.26 10.48 1.78
C SER A 177 -1.73 10.68 1.48
N PHE A 178 -2.58 9.87 2.12
CA PHE A 178 -4.02 10.09 2.13
C PHE A 178 -4.48 10.33 3.55
N LEU A 179 -5.04 11.52 3.80
CA LEU A 179 -5.42 11.97 5.14
C LEU A 179 -6.88 12.41 5.14
N HIS A 180 -7.59 12.20 6.24
CA HIS A 180 -8.96 12.69 6.41
C HIS A 180 -9.26 13.05 7.86
N THR A 181 -10.18 14.00 8.04
CA THR A 181 -10.58 14.43 9.38
C THR A 181 -11.53 13.41 9.99
N PHE A 182 -11.19 12.93 11.18
CA PHE A 182 -12.01 12.02 11.97
C PHE A 182 -11.99 12.44 13.44
N LYS A 183 -13.18 12.72 14.02
CA LYS A 183 -13.32 13.20 15.40
C LYS A 183 -12.38 14.37 15.76
N GLY A 184 -12.15 15.27 14.80
CA GLY A 184 -11.27 16.44 14.96
C GLY A 184 -9.76 16.14 14.85
N GLN A 185 -9.37 14.91 14.54
CA GLN A 185 -7.99 14.51 14.28
C GLN A 185 -7.79 14.22 12.80
N LEU A 186 -6.63 14.60 12.25
CA LEU A 186 -6.26 14.20 10.90
C LEU A 186 -5.59 12.82 10.99
N ILE A 187 -6.19 11.84 10.32
CA ILE A 187 -5.79 10.43 10.34
C ILE A 187 -5.66 9.92 8.90
N GLY A 188 -4.92 8.83 8.69
CA GLY A 188 -4.74 8.24 7.37
C GLY A 188 -3.45 7.45 7.24
N ASP A 189 -2.93 7.39 6.02
CA ASP A 189 -1.73 6.64 5.67
C ASP A 189 -0.70 7.51 4.95
N VAL A 190 0.56 7.15 5.17
CA VAL A 190 1.72 7.74 4.52
C VAL A 190 2.62 6.62 4.06
N THR A 191 2.99 6.67 2.80
CA THR A 191 3.93 5.76 2.17
C THR A 191 5.12 6.54 1.66
N ARG A 192 6.32 6.04 1.89
CA ARG A 192 7.58 6.57 1.37
C ARG A 192 8.33 5.49 0.59
N VAL A 193 8.77 5.85 -0.62
CA VAL A 193 9.62 5.02 -1.48
C VAL A 193 10.87 5.83 -1.83
N THR A 194 12.03 5.33 -1.44
CA THR A 194 13.32 5.90 -1.84
C THR A 194 13.97 4.98 -2.84
N ARG A 195 14.15 5.46 -4.07
CA ARG A 195 14.90 4.79 -5.12
C ARG A 195 16.33 5.31 -5.14
N ASP A 196 17.31 4.42 -5.16
CA ASP A 196 18.73 4.77 -5.27
C ASP A 196 19.32 4.12 -6.53
N ASP A 197 19.77 4.95 -7.47
CA ASP A 197 20.37 4.56 -8.75
C ASP A 197 21.92 4.63 -8.72
N SER A 198 22.56 4.73 -7.55
CA SER A 198 24.03 4.84 -7.40
C SER A 198 24.79 3.55 -7.76
N GLU A 199 24.12 2.41 -7.78
CA GLU A 199 24.66 1.12 -8.20
C GLU A 199 24.19 0.71 -9.60
N SER A 200 24.78 -0.36 -10.15
CA SER A 200 24.38 -0.93 -11.46
C SER A 200 22.92 -1.39 -11.52
N VAL A 201 22.30 -1.69 -10.37
CA VAL A 201 20.89 -2.08 -10.24
C VAL A 201 20.27 -1.17 -9.21
N ALA A 202 19.20 -0.47 -9.58
CA ALA A 202 18.50 0.42 -8.68
C ALA A 202 17.97 -0.34 -7.45
N THR A 203 18.01 0.29 -6.29
CA THR A 203 17.43 -0.24 -5.06
C THR A 203 16.25 0.59 -4.58
N TYR A 204 15.31 -0.04 -3.90
CA TYR A 204 14.11 0.58 -3.34
C TYR A 204 14.03 0.33 -1.85
N ASP A 205 14.00 1.39 -1.06
CA ASP A 205 13.63 1.36 0.35
C ASP A 205 12.19 1.83 0.53
N ILE A 206 11.38 1.05 1.24
CA ILE A 206 9.94 1.29 1.39
C ILE A 206 9.57 1.32 2.87
N GLU A 207 8.90 2.40 3.25
CA GLU A 207 8.33 2.60 4.58
C GLU A 207 6.86 3.00 4.46
N GLN A 208 6.05 2.48 5.38
CA GLN A 208 4.62 2.79 5.41
C GLN A 208 4.17 2.99 6.84
N TYR A 209 3.39 4.03 7.06
CA TYR A 209 2.75 4.32 8.32
C TYR A 209 1.25 4.48 8.09
N ALA A 210 0.45 3.99 9.02
CA ALA A 210 -0.98 4.23 9.04
C ALA A 210 -1.44 4.53 10.46
N ASP A 211 -2.32 5.51 10.60
CA ASP A 211 -3.06 5.83 11.83
C ASP A 211 -4.51 6.06 11.42
N TYR A 212 -5.41 5.15 11.80
CA TYR A 212 -6.84 5.29 11.52
C TYR A 212 -7.63 5.80 12.72
N GLY A 213 -6.93 6.43 13.68
CA GLY A 213 -7.55 7.15 14.78
C GLY A 213 -8.13 6.24 15.86
N PRO A 214 -8.91 6.83 16.79
CA PRO A 214 -9.54 6.10 17.88
C PRO A 214 -10.73 5.26 17.40
N GLU A 215 -11.16 4.30 18.23
CA GLU A 215 -12.35 3.49 17.94
C GLU A 215 -13.62 4.35 17.77
N ASP A 216 -14.61 3.83 17.05
CA ASP A 216 -15.86 4.54 16.77
C ASP A 216 -17.14 3.72 16.94
N GLY A 217 -17.04 2.64 17.71
CA GLY A 217 -18.14 1.72 17.97
C GLY A 217 -18.35 0.70 16.84
N GLN A 218 -17.86 0.95 15.63
CA GLN A 218 -17.85 -0.01 14.52
C GLN A 218 -16.45 -0.47 14.14
N LYS A 219 -15.45 0.41 14.23
CA LYS A 219 -14.05 0.15 13.90
C LYS A 219 -13.17 0.11 15.16
N ILE A 220 -12.12 -0.70 15.09
CA ILE A 220 -11.03 -0.69 16.07
C ILE A 220 -10.18 0.57 15.88
N ALA A 221 -9.57 1.04 16.95
CA ALA A 221 -8.44 1.96 16.84
C ALA A 221 -7.25 1.17 16.25
N PHE A 222 -6.56 1.76 15.27
CA PHE A 222 -5.50 1.07 14.53
C PHE A 222 -4.36 2.02 14.19
N LYS A 223 -3.13 1.60 14.50
CA LYS A 223 -1.91 2.19 13.98
C LYS A 223 -0.96 1.11 13.50
N SER A 224 -0.17 1.41 12.48
CA SER A 224 0.85 0.48 11.98
C SER A 224 2.07 1.19 11.41
N TYR A 225 3.22 0.52 11.48
CA TYR A 225 4.42 0.89 10.76
C TYR A 225 5.03 -0.35 10.11
N GLN A 226 5.32 -0.28 8.81
CA GLN A 226 5.96 -1.34 8.03
C GLN A 226 7.26 -0.82 7.41
N TRP A 227 8.31 -1.64 7.46
CA TRP A 227 9.62 -1.32 6.92
C TRP A 227 10.38 -2.57 6.46
N MET A 228 11.40 -2.34 5.63
CA MET A 228 12.27 -3.40 5.12
C MET A 228 13.53 -3.53 5.97
N SER A 229 14.10 -4.73 6.06
CA SER A 229 15.41 -4.93 6.71
C SER A 229 16.55 -4.31 5.92
N GLN A 230 16.38 -4.21 4.60
CA GLN A 230 17.31 -3.59 3.66
C GLN A 230 16.59 -3.28 2.33
N PRO A 231 17.14 -2.39 1.49
CA PRO A 231 16.55 -2.05 0.20
C PRO A 231 16.40 -3.25 -0.75
N LEU A 232 15.31 -3.29 -1.51
CA LEU A 232 15.03 -4.29 -2.54
C LEU A 232 15.63 -3.85 -3.89
N LYS A 233 16.37 -4.73 -4.56
CA LYS A 233 16.85 -4.49 -5.93
C LYS A 233 15.70 -4.55 -6.94
N ALA A 234 15.75 -3.68 -7.94
CA ALA A 234 14.75 -3.58 -9.01
C ALA A 234 14.54 -4.90 -9.77
N ASP A 235 15.61 -5.66 -9.97
CA ASP A 235 15.59 -6.97 -10.62
C ASP A 235 15.24 -8.13 -9.66
N SER A 236 14.94 -7.81 -8.39
CA SER A 236 14.70 -8.75 -7.30
C SER A 236 15.87 -9.71 -7.01
N SER A 237 17.10 -9.41 -7.47
CA SER A 237 18.23 -10.34 -7.31
C SER A 237 18.63 -10.56 -5.85
N ASN A 238 18.38 -9.59 -4.97
CA ASN A 238 18.63 -9.66 -3.54
C ASN A 238 17.36 -9.95 -2.72
N VAL A 239 16.23 -10.30 -3.35
CA VAL A 239 14.96 -10.48 -2.64
C VAL A 239 15.07 -11.50 -1.50
N LYS A 240 16.00 -12.44 -1.65
CA LYS A 240 16.34 -13.35 -0.56
C LYS A 240 16.76 -12.56 0.68
N ASP A 241 17.66 -11.61 0.61
CA ASP A 241 18.21 -10.96 1.80
C ASP A 241 17.24 -9.95 2.45
N VAL A 242 16.02 -9.82 1.91
CA VAL A 242 14.99 -8.91 2.39
C VAL A 242 14.05 -9.62 3.37
N ALA A 243 13.84 -8.98 4.52
CA ALA A 243 12.72 -9.23 5.40
C ALA A 243 11.84 -7.97 5.49
N VAL A 244 10.53 -8.15 5.64
CA VAL A 244 9.58 -7.06 5.86
C VAL A 244 9.00 -7.18 7.25
N SER A 245 9.19 -6.14 8.04
CA SER A 245 8.72 -6.05 9.42
C SER A 245 7.52 -5.12 9.49
N THR A 246 6.49 -5.52 10.23
CA THR A 246 5.31 -4.70 10.52
C THR A 246 5.06 -4.71 12.02
N PHE A 247 4.78 -3.55 12.60
CA PHE A 247 4.33 -3.42 13.98
C PHE A 247 3.01 -2.66 14.02
N MET A 248 2.03 -3.19 14.73
CA MET A 248 0.67 -2.67 14.79
C MET A 248 0.23 -2.48 16.25
N VAL A 249 -0.61 -1.48 16.45
CA VAL A 249 -1.32 -1.20 17.70
C VAL A 249 -2.80 -1.23 17.39
N GLU A 250 -3.52 -2.11 18.07
CA GLU A 250 -4.96 -2.31 17.88
C GLU A 250 -5.67 -2.17 19.22
N SER A 251 -6.80 -1.48 19.26
CA SER A 251 -7.64 -1.45 20.46
C SER A 251 -9.10 -1.18 20.14
N GLY A 252 -9.98 -1.33 21.13
CA GLY A 252 -11.40 -1.02 21.03
C GLY A 252 -12.31 -2.25 21.08
N LYS A 253 -13.62 -2.01 21.15
CA LYS A 253 -14.65 -3.03 21.47
C LYS A 253 -14.66 -4.21 20.52
N ALA A 254 -14.37 -3.98 19.24
CA ALA A 254 -14.32 -5.00 18.21
C ALA A 254 -12.99 -5.76 18.19
N ASN A 255 -11.95 -5.27 18.89
CA ASN A 255 -10.67 -5.97 18.96
C ASN A 255 -10.75 -7.14 19.94
N THR A 256 -10.19 -8.26 19.53
CA THR A 256 -10.19 -9.49 20.33
C THR A 256 -8.80 -10.08 20.42
N PHE A 257 -8.56 -10.87 21.48
CA PHE A 257 -7.30 -11.55 21.72
C PHE A 257 -7.58 -12.97 22.22
N TYR A 258 -6.96 -13.97 21.59
CA TYR A 258 -7.07 -15.35 22.02
C TYR A 258 -6.15 -15.62 23.22
N ASP A 259 -6.74 -15.97 24.36
CA ASP A 259 -6.04 -16.33 25.58
C ASP A 259 -5.96 -17.85 25.72
N ALA A 260 -4.79 -18.40 25.38
CA ALA A 260 -4.52 -19.83 25.46
C ALA A 260 -4.67 -20.41 26.87
N SER A 261 -4.55 -19.61 27.93
CA SER A 261 -4.68 -20.09 29.32
C SER A 261 -6.12 -20.43 29.70
N THR A 262 -7.09 -19.81 29.03
CA THR A 262 -8.52 -19.99 29.27
C THR A 262 -9.24 -20.67 28.10
N ASP A 263 -8.49 -21.01 27.03
CA ASP A 263 -9.05 -21.50 25.76
C ASP A 263 -10.19 -20.59 25.26
N GLY A 264 -10.00 -19.28 25.43
CA GLY A 264 -11.07 -18.29 25.33
C GLY A 264 -10.63 -17.02 24.61
N GLU A 265 -11.61 -16.26 24.14
CA GLU A 265 -11.40 -14.99 23.45
C GLU A 265 -11.71 -13.81 24.38
N LEU A 266 -10.69 -13.00 24.68
CA LEU A 266 -10.86 -11.71 25.34
C LEU A 266 -11.35 -10.68 24.30
N LYS A 267 -12.31 -9.84 24.69
CA LYS A 267 -12.91 -8.82 23.81
C LYS A 267 -12.71 -7.42 24.36
N GLY A 268 -12.68 -6.43 23.48
CA GLY A 268 -12.54 -5.03 23.89
C GLY A 268 -11.15 -4.69 24.43
N VAL A 269 -10.11 -5.38 23.94
CA VAL A 269 -8.76 -5.31 24.49
C VAL A 269 -7.80 -4.51 23.60
N GLY A 270 -6.75 -3.95 24.20
CA GLY A 270 -5.62 -3.40 23.47
C GLY A 270 -4.56 -4.47 23.20
N THR A 271 -4.04 -4.52 21.98
CA THR A 271 -2.98 -5.45 21.60
C THR A 271 -1.85 -4.74 20.85
N TYR A 272 -0.63 -5.23 21.05
CA TYR A 272 0.48 -4.99 20.15
C TYR A 272 0.65 -6.20 19.24
N TRP A 273 0.99 -5.97 17.98
CA TRP A 273 1.20 -7.07 17.03
C TRP A 273 2.43 -6.80 16.17
N ALA A 274 3.42 -7.68 16.28
CA ALA A 274 4.61 -7.68 15.44
C ALA A 274 4.51 -8.82 14.42
N VAL A 275 4.83 -8.53 13.16
CA VAL A 275 4.86 -9.50 12.06
C VAL A 275 6.17 -9.32 11.29
N LYS A 276 6.79 -10.42 10.88
CA LYS A 276 8.04 -10.42 10.11
C LYS A 276 7.97 -11.47 9.00
N ASP A 277 8.07 -11.01 7.77
CA ASP A 277 8.07 -11.82 6.56
C ASP A 277 9.50 -11.97 6.06
N VAL A 278 9.98 -13.20 5.87
CA VAL A 278 11.19 -13.48 5.11
C VAL A 278 10.82 -14.03 3.74
N VAL A 279 11.48 -13.52 2.71
CA VAL A 279 11.12 -13.80 1.32
C VAL A 279 12.07 -14.84 0.71
N GLY A 280 11.50 -15.72 -0.12
CA GLY A 280 12.19 -16.75 -0.88
C GLY A 280 11.93 -16.66 -2.37
N VAL A 281 12.80 -17.34 -3.13
CA VAL A 281 12.65 -17.53 -4.57
C VAL A 281 12.69 -19.02 -4.85
N HIS A 282 11.61 -19.51 -5.43
CA HIS A 282 11.39 -20.93 -5.73
C HIS A 282 11.27 -21.14 -7.22
N LYS A 283 11.59 -22.35 -7.67
CA LYS A 283 11.34 -22.76 -9.05
C LYS A 283 9.99 -23.47 -9.13
N ASN A 284 9.12 -23.01 -10.02
CA ASN A 284 7.91 -23.76 -10.37
C ASN A 284 8.25 -24.99 -11.25
N ALA A 285 7.25 -25.80 -11.60
CA ALA A 285 7.42 -26.98 -12.45
C ALA A 285 8.00 -26.69 -13.86
N LYS A 286 8.01 -25.42 -14.30
CA LYS A 286 8.61 -24.95 -15.56
C LYS A 286 9.99 -24.29 -15.37
N ASN A 287 10.60 -24.45 -14.19
CA ASN A 287 11.87 -23.82 -13.81
C ASN A 287 11.86 -22.28 -13.86
N GLN A 288 10.69 -21.67 -13.67
CA GLN A 288 10.53 -20.21 -13.57
C GLN A 288 10.53 -19.80 -12.10
N ASP A 289 11.09 -18.62 -11.81
CA ASP A 289 11.12 -18.07 -10.47
C ASP A 289 9.72 -17.64 -10.01
N VAL A 290 9.38 -18.05 -8.78
CA VAL A 290 8.19 -17.65 -8.05
C VAL A 290 8.65 -17.12 -6.70
N ILE A 291 8.29 -15.88 -6.41
CA ILE A 291 8.65 -15.21 -5.16
C ILE A 291 7.52 -15.40 -4.15
N MET A 292 7.86 -15.84 -2.94
CA MET A 292 6.92 -16.13 -1.86
C MET A 292 7.48 -15.62 -0.53
N ALA A 293 6.59 -15.31 0.43
CA ALA A 293 6.98 -15.21 1.82
C ALA A 293 7.22 -16.63 2.35
N ASP A 294 8.46 -17.00 2.62
CA ASP A 294 8.87 -18.36 3.06
C ASP A 294 8.52 -18.64 4.51
N ASP A 295 8.65 -17.61 5.35
CA ASP A 295 8.34 -17.70 6.76
C ASP A 295 7.83 -16.36 7.27
N VAL A 296 6.58 -16.38 7.71
CA VAL A 296 5.92 -15.24 8.34
C VAL A 296 5.79 -15.56 9.82
N GLN A 297 6.52 -14.82 10.64
CA GLN A 297 6.46 -14.92 12.09
C GLN A 297 5.55 -13.84 12.64
N SER A 298 4.68 -14.18 13.58
CA SER A 298 3.80 -13.22 14.24
C SER A 298 3.88 -13.35 15.76
N TYR A 299 3.84 -12.21 16.43
CA TYR A 299 3.92 -12.09 17.89
C TYR A 299 2.94 -11.03 18.37
N ARG A 300 1.87 -11.46 19.02
CA ARG A 300 0.81 -10.60 19.52
C ARG A 300 0.81 -10.60 21.04
N VAL A 301 0.77 -9.41 21.63
CA VAL A 301 0.88 -9.19 23.07
C VAL A 301 -0.32 -8.39 23.55
N LEU A 302 -0.94 -8.84 24.65
CA LEU A 302 -1.99 -8.07 25.30
C LEU A 302 -1.38 -6.86 26.02
N GLN A 303 -1.93 -5.65 25.80
CA GLN A 303 -1.38 -4.43 26.39
C GLN A 303 -1.55 -4.37 27.90
N SER A 304 -2.67 -4.88 28.43
CA SER A 304 -2.97 -4.87 29.87
C SER A 304 -2.18 -5.92 30.65
N ASP A 305 -1.63 -6.93 29.98
CA ASP A 305 -0.85 -8.00 30.58
C ASP A 305 0.13 -8.56 29.54
N THR A 306 1.36 -8.07 29.56
CA THR A 306 2.39 -8.41 28.58
C THR A 306 2.92 -9.83 28.70
N SER A 307 2.52 -10.58 29.74
CA SER A 307 2.79 -12.02 29.84
C SER A 307 1.90 -12.86 28.92
N LYS A 308 0.74 -12.32 28.51
CA LYS A 308 -0.18 -12.97 27.57
C LYS A 308 0.27 -12.72 26.14
N VAL A 309 0.78 -13.79 25.53
CA VAL A 309 1.37 -13.76 24.20
C VAL A 309 0.73 -14.84 23.32
N HIS A 310 0.36 -14.44 22.11
CA HIS A 310 0.00 -15.35 21.04
C HIS A 310 1.08 -15.29 19.94
N LYS A 311 1.56 -16.47 19.51
CA LYS A 311 2.59 -16.59 18.46
C LYS A 311 2.02 -17.42 17.33
N GLY A 312 2.23 -16.98 16.10
CA GLY A 312 1.85 -17.73 14.90
C GLY A 312 3.00 -17.77 13.90
N ALA A 313 3.01 -18.79 13.05
CA ALA A 313 3.97 -18.94 11.98
C ALA A 313 3.28 -19.49 10.72
N TYR A 314 3.53 -18.88 9.56
CA TYR A 314 3.08 -19.38 8.26
C TYR A 314 4.31 -19.72 7.40
N ASN A 315 4.60 -21.01 7.25
CA ASN A 315 5.79 -21.51 6.56
C ASN A 315 5.62 -22.96 6.09
N SER A 316 6.65 -23.56 5.50
CA SER A 316 6.57 -24.91 4.92
C SER A 316 6.29 -26.05 5.91
N LEU A 317 6.37 -25.81 7.23
CA LEU A 317 5.89 -26.77 8.23
C LEU A 317 4.35 -26.79 8.28
N GLU A 318 3.72 -25.61 8.16
CA GLU A 318 2.27 -25.41 8.12
C GLU A 318 1.80 -25.11 6.70
N LYS A 319 1.98 -26.08 5.78
CA LYS A 319 1.76 -25.90 4.33
C LYS A 319 0.40 -25.30 3.95
N GLY A 320 -0.66 -25.63 4.68
CA GLY A 320 -2.00 -25.09 4.42
C GLY A 320 -2.03 -23.58 4.62
N ASP A 321 -1.64 -23.12 5.79
CA ASP A 321 -1.66 -21.69 6.12
C ASP A 321 -0.61 -20.91 5.29
N TRP A 322 0.51 -21.56 4.94
CA TRP A 322 1.53 -20.98 4.04
C TRP A 322 1.02 -20.78 2.62
N LEU A 323 0.25 -21.73 2.09
CA LEU A 323 -0.44 -21.61 0.80
C LEU A 323 -1.46 -20.47 0.83
N ASP A 324 -2.26 -20.41 1.90
CA ASP A 324 -3.31 -19.41 2.07
C ASP A 324 -2.74 -18.01 2.13
N TYR A 325 -1.69 -17.81 2.92
CA TYR A 325 -1.02 -16.52 3.04
C TYR A 325 -0.51 -16.02 1.69
N ASN A 326 0.28 -16.84 0.99
CA ASN A 326 0.91 -16.44 -0.26
C ASN A 326 -0.10 -16.24 -1.39
N PHE A 327 -1.07 -17.15 -1.54
CA PHE A 327 -2.06 -17.06 -2.61
C PHE A 327 -3.00 -15.86 -2.39
N ASN A 328 -3.51 -15.67 -1.17
CA ASN A 328 -4.45 -14.59 -0.89
C ASN A 328 -3.79 -13.21 -1.03
N ASN A 329 -2.56 -13.04 -0.54
CA ASN A 329 -1.84 -11.77 -0.72
C ASN A 329 -1.40 -11.53 -2.18
N MET A 330 -1.02 -12.56 -2.94
CA MET A 330 -0.63 -12.38 -4.35
C MET A 330 -1.77 -11.82 -5.22
N HIS A 331 -3.01 -12.11 -4.87
CA HIS A 331 -4.21 -11.68 -5.61
C HIS A 331 -5.05 -10.65 -4.88
N ASP A 332 -4.53 -10.09 -3.78
CA ASP A 332 -5.25 -9.12 -2.94
C ASP A 332 -6.67 -9.58 -2.53
N LEU A 333 -6.84 -10.87 -2.20
CA LEU A 333 -8.17 -11.42 -1.92
C LEU A 333 -8.58 -11.09 -0.48
N THR A 334 -9.73 -10.42 -0.33
CA THR A 334 -10.27 -9.98 0.96
C THR A 334 -11.64 -10.56 1.29
N GLY A 335 -12.06 -10.36 2.54
CA GLY A 335 -13.32 -10.85 3.07
C GLY A 335 -13.27 -12.36 3.27
N VAL A 336 -13.92 -13.11 2.37
CA VAL A 336 -14.00 -14.57 2.42
C VAL A 336 -12.91 -15.15 1.51
N SER A 337 -11.65 -14.89 1.85
CA SER A 337 -10.48 -15.37 1.10
C SER A 337 -10.39 -16.90 1.15
N PRO A 338 -10.04 -17.59 0.04
CA PRO A 338 -10.00 -19.05 -0.01
C PRO A 338 -9.04 -19.66 1.00
N ASP A 339 -9.43 -20.83 1.52
CA ASP A 339 -8.55 -21.71 2.29
C ASP A 339 -7.78 -22.67 1.36
N SER A 340 -6.80 -23.39 1.90
CA SER A 340 -5.86 -24.17 1.06
C SER A 340 -6.55 -25.26 0.24
N CYS A 341 -7.69 -25.77 0.70
CA CYS A 341 -8.50 -26.70 -0.05
C CYS A 341 -9.31 -26.05 -1.17
N MET A 342 -9.84 -24.85 -0.94
CA MET A 342 -10.43 -24.04 -2.01
C MET A 342 -9.37 -23.68 -3.06
N ILE A 343 -8.15 -23.37 -2.66
CA ILE A 343 -7.03 -23.09 -3.59
C ILE A 343 -6.69 -24.33 -4.42
N LYS A 344 -6.66 -25.50 -3.79
CA LYS A 344 -6.51 -26.78 -4.50
C LYS A 344 -7.65 -27.02 -5.50
N GLU A 345 -8.90 -26.79 -5.10
CA GLU A 345 -10.06 -26.90 -5.99
C GLU A 345 -9.96 -25.96 -7.21
N ILE A 346 -9.49 -24.72 -7.02
CA ILE A 346 -9.20 -23.77 -8.11
C ILE A 346 -8.13 -24.34 -9.05
N SER A 347 -7.03 -24.85 -8.50
CA SER A 347 -5.91 -25.39 -9.30
C SER A 347 -6.35 -26.59 -10.16
N GLU A 348 -7.28 -27.39 -9.67
CA GLU A 348 -7.80 -28.60 -10.32
C GLU A 348 -9.02 -28.30 -11.23
N GLY A 349 -9.53 -27.06 -11.24
CA GLY A 349 -10.74 -26.68 -11.97
C GLY A 349 -12.03 -27.32 -11.41
N LYS A 350 -12.01 -27.73 -10.14
CA LYS A 350 -13.16 -28.32 -9.44
C LYS A 350 -14.08 -27.23 -8.88
N PRO A 351 -15.34 -27.56 -8.53
CA PRO A 351 -16.20 -26.64 -7.80
C PRO A 351 -15.54 -26.20 -6.49
N VAL A 352 -15.43 -24.89 -6.28
CA VAL A 352 -14.83 -24.31 -5.09
C VAL A 352 -15.87 -24.21 -3.99
N ILE A 353 -15.64 -24.90 -2.88
CA ILE A 353 -16.66 -25.10 -1.83
C ILE A 353 -16.18 -24.55 -0.49
N ARG A 354 -17.10 -24.01 0.31
CA ARG A 354 -16.89 -23.75 1.75
C ARG A 354 -18.02 -24.33 2.55
N TYR A 355 -17.72 -24.77 3.77
CA TYR A 355 -18.72 -24.99 4.80
C TYR A 355 -18.59 -23.86 5.82
N LYS A 356 -19.65 -23.06 6.04
CA LYS A 356 -19.56 -21.88 6.92
C LYS A 356 -19.08 -22.27 8.32
N GLY A 357 -18.08 -21.54 8.83
CA GLY A 357 -17.44 -21.82 10.12
C GLY A 357 -16.57 -23.08 10.12
N LEU A 358 -16.06 -23.52 8.97
CA LEU A 358 -15.05 -24.57 8.84
C LEU A 358 -13.94 -24.08 7.91
N HIS A 359 -12.71 -24.05 8.43
CA HIS A 359 -11.50 -23.80 7.65
C HIS A 359 -10.88 -25.14 7.25
N ARG A 360 -10.70 -25.38 5.95
CA ARG A 360 -10.16 -26.65 5.43
C ARG A 360 -8.68 -26.49 5.06
N SER A 361 -7.86 -27.41 5.57
CA SER A 361 -6.41 -27.40 5.35
C SER A 361 -5.92 -28.64 4.61
N ILE A 362 -4.98 -28.49 3.67
CA ILE A 362 -4.31 -29.61 3.02
C ILE A 362 -3.43 -30.43 3.97
N ASN A 363 -3.12 -29.93 5.18
CA ASN A 363 -2.03 -30.45 6.02
C ASN A 363 -2.43 -30.86 7.45
N LYS A 364 -3.69 -30.73 7.89
CA LYS A 364 -4.07 -31.19 9.24
C LYS A 364 -4.12 -32.72 9.30
N ASN A 365 -3.72 -33.26 10.46
CA ASN A 365 -3.51 -34.68 10.84
C ASN A 365 -4.67 -35.69 10.57
N SER A 366 -5.53 -35.51 9.56
CA SER A 366 -6.74 -36.29 9.33
C SER A 366 -7.34 -36.10 7.91
N GLY A 367 -6.64 -36.51 6.84
CA GLY A 367 -7.31 -36.86 5.57
C GLY A 367 -7.35 -35.82 4.43
N GLY A 368 -6.54 -34.76 4.47
CA GLY A 368 -6.45 -33.77 3.38
C GLY A 368 -7.74 -32.95 3.22
N CYS A 369 -8.13 -32.62 1.98
CA CYS A 369 -9.35 -31.83 1.72
C CYS A 369 -10.66 -32.60 1.87
N ALA A 370 -10.61 -33.85 2.33
CA ALA A 370 -11.79 -34.60 2.69
C ALA A 370 -12.41 -34.02 3.97
N VAL A 371 -13.75 -33.92 3.99
CA VAL A 371 -14.51 -33.51 5.17
C VAL A 371 -15.42 -34.66 5.58
N SER A 372 -15.49 -34.99 6.87
CA SER A 372 -16.39 -36.03 7.37
C SER A 372 -17.83 -35.50 7.48
N ALA A 373 -18.81 -36.41 7.54
CA ALA A 373 -20.20 -36.04 7.79
C ALA A 373 -20.39 -35.29 9.13
N ASN A 374 -19.54 -35.59 10.12
CA ASN A 374 -19.55 -34.91 11.41
C ASN A 374 -19.01 -33.47 11.30
N ASP A 375 -17.95 -33.25 10.52
CA ASP A 375 -17.34 -31.92 10.34
C ASP A 375 -18.32 -30.94 9.70
N ILE A 376 -19.19 -31.43 8.81
CA ILE A 376 -20.16 -30.61 8.07
C ILE A 376 -21.55 -30.61 8.68
N LYS A 377 -21.78 -31.35 9.79
CA LYS A 377 -23.09 -31.45 10.42
C LYS A 377 -23.56 -30.07 10.87
N GLY A 378 -24.71 -29.63 10.34
CA GLY A 378 -25.28 -28.32 10.66
C GLY A 378 -24.55 -27.12 10.02
N LYS A 379 -23.55 -27.35 9.16
CA LYS A 379 -22.85 -26.27 8.45
C LYS A 379 -23.45 -26.05 7.07
N GLU A 380 -23.66 -24.80 6.71
CA GLU A 380 -24.12 -24.40 5.38
C GLU A 380 -23.00 -24.60 4.35
N LYS A 381 -23.29 -25.38 3.30
CA LYS A 381 -22.41 -25.54 2.14
C LYS A 381 -22.63 -24.40 1.14
N VAL A 382 -21.56 -23.73 0.77
CA VAL A 382 -21.56 -22.62 -0.19
C VAL A 382 -20.62 -22.97 -1.35
N VAL A 383 -21.06 -22.73 -2.58
CA VAL A 383 -20.23 -22.88 -3.79
C VAL A 383 -19.83 -21.49 -4.28
N TYR A 384 -18.54 -21.26 -4.45
CA TYR A 384 -17.99 -19.98 -4.88
C TYR A 384 -17.75 -19.98 -6.39
N THR A 385 -18.23 -18.93 -7.05
CA THR A 385 -17.95 -18.65 -8.46
C THR A 385 -17.00 -17.47 -8.64
N THR A 386 -16.88 -16.63 -7.60
CA THR A 386 -16.01 -15.45 -7.57
C THR A 386 -15.45 -15.18 -6.18
N PHE A 387 -14.28 -14.56 -6.11
CA PHE A 387 -13.73 -13.90 -4.92
C PHE A 387 -13.75 -12.37 -5.10
N THR A 388 -13.56 -11.65 -4.01
CA THR A 388 -13.51 -10.18 -4.00
C THR A 388 -12.10 -9.72 -3.64
N THR A 389 -11.55 -8.75 -4.37
CA THR A 389 -10.27 -8.13 -4.03
C THR A 389 -10.42 -7.04 -2.97
N GLY A 390 -9.33 -6.51 -2.43
CA GLY A 390 -9.33 -5.30 -1.59
C GLY A 390 -10.05 -4.13 -2.24
N ALA A 391 -9.85 -3.92 -3.54
CA ALA A 391 -10.56 -2.93 -4.35
C ALA A 391 -12.09 -3.15 -4.48
N GLY A 392 -12.62 -4.26 -3.98
CA GLY A 392 -14.01 -4.67 -4.18
C GLY A 392 -14.29 -5.29 -5.55
N LYS A 393 -13.27 -5.56 -6.38
CA LYS A 393 -13.42 -6.20 -7.69
C LYS A 393 -13.71 -7.68 -7.53
N LYS A 394 -14.65 -8.20 -8.32
CA LYS A 394 -14.94 -9.64 -8.37
C LYS A 394 -14.01 -10.34 -9.38
N ILE A 395 -13.28 -11.35 -8.92
CA ILE A 395 -12.44 -12.22 -9.75
C ILE A 395 -13.10 -13.59 -9.84
N SER A 396 -13.23 -14.15 -11.04
CA SER A 396 -13.79 -15.50 -11.22
C SER A 396 -12.84 -16.56 -10.67
N VAL A 397 -13.38 -17.61 -10.04
CA VAL A 397 -12.60 -18.80 -9.66
C VAL A 397 -11.98 -19.53 -10.86
N LYS A 398 -12.46 -19.23 -12.08
CA LYS A 398 -11.95 -19.77 -13.35
C LYS A 398 -11.02 -18.81 -14.08
N ASP A 399 -10.68 -17.67 -13.48
CA ASP A 399 -9.74 -16.73 -14.08
C ASP A 399 -8.39 -17.41 -14.35
N ALA A 400 -7.83 -17.20 -15.54
CA ALA A 400 -6.65 -17.93 -15.99
C ALA A 400 -5.41 -17.60 -15.14
N ALA A 401 -5.26 -16.35 -14.69
CA ALA A 401 -4.15 -15.94 -13.83
C ALA A 401 -4.30 -16.55 -12.42
N LEU A 402 -5.52 -16.55 -11.90
CA LEU A 402 -5.84 -17.16 -10.61
C LEU A 402 -5.56 -18.68 -10.61
N VAL A 403 -6.06 -19.41 -11.62
CA VAL A 403 -5.84 -20.86 -11.77
C VAL A 403 -4.36 -21.19 -11.98
N LYS A 404 -3.64 -20.39 -12.78
CA LYS A 404 -2.20 -20.57 -12.99
C LYS A 404 -1.43 -20.41 -11.69
N SER A 405 -1.65 -19.33 -10.96
CA SER A 405 -1.00 -19.05 -9.68
C SER A 405 -1.32 -20.13 -8.63
N ALA A 406 -2.57 -20.59 -8.57
CA ALA A 406 -2.95 -21.69 -7.68
C ALA A 406 -2.12 -22.95 -7.95
N LYS A 407 -1.93 -23.33 -9.23
CA LYS A 407 -1.09 -24.47 -9.62
C LYS A 407 0.38 -24.27 -9.27
N GLU A 408 0.91 -23.07 -9.53
CA GLU A 408 2.33 -22.75 -9.32
C GLU A 408 2.69 -22.77 -7.84
N ILE A 409 1.92 -22.08 -6.99
CA ILE A 409 2.17 -22.02 -5.55
C ILE A 409 1.90 -23.37 -4.89
N LEU A 410 0.80 -24.05 -5.25
CA LEU A 410 0.49 -25.38 -4.70
C LEU A 410 1.62 -26.38 -5.00
N SER A 411 2.18 -26.37 -6.21
CA SER A 411 3.30 -27.26 -6.55
C SER A 411 4.54 -27.00 -5.70
N ILE A 412 4.86 -25.74 -5.42
CA ILE A 412 5.99 -25.38 -4.54
C ILE A 412 5.72 -25.87 -3.11
N VAL A 413 4.52 -25.60 -2.59
CA VAL A 413 4.10 -25.98 -1.25
C VAL A 413 4.09 -27.50 -1.06
N GLU A 414 3.53 -28.27 -2.00
CA GLU A 414 3.50 -29.73 -1.93
C GLU A 414 4.90 -30.33 -1.96
N ASN A 415 5.83 -29.75 -2.73
CA ASN A 415 7.22 -30.21 -2.86
C ASN A 415 8.16 -29.75 -1.75
N ALA A 416 7.80 -28.75 -0.94
CA ALA A 416 8.64 -28.28 0.15
C ALA A 416 8.89 -29.38 1.20
N ASP A 417 10.10 -29.45 1.75
CA ASP A 417 10.44 -30.38 2.82
C ASP A 417 9.52 -30.15 4.03
N LYS A 418 8.95 -31.23 4.56
CA LYS A 418 8.05 -31.21 5.73
C LYS A 418 8.81 -31.06 7.04
N ASN A 419 10.14 -31.25 7.04
CA ASN A 419 10.95 -31.29 8.25
C ASN A 419 11.72 -30.00 8.52
N ALA A 420 11.70 -29.02 7.60
CA ALA A 420 12.37 -27.74 7.77
C ALA A 420 11.65 -26.62 7.01
N SER A 421 11.70 -25.40 7.58
CA SER A 421 11.34 -24.20 6.83
C SER A 421 12.29 -24.03 5.65
N VAL A 422 11.78 -23.77 4.44
CA VAL A 422 12.62 -23.51 3.25
C VAL A 422 13.58 -22.34 3.52
N ARG A 423 13.10 -21.35 4.29
CA ARG A 423 13.92 -20.32 4.86
C ARG A 423 13.32 -19.75 6.13
N ALA A 424 13.85 -20.18 7.27
CA ALA A 424 13.36 -19.72 8.56
C ALA A 424 13.61 -18.22 8.76
N ALA A 425 12.56 -17.50 9.12
CA ALA A 425 12.69 -16.17 9.68
C ALA A 425 13.25 -16.28 11.10
N ALA A 426 14.01 -15.26 11.52
CA ALA A 426 14.35 -15.15 12.93
C ALA A 426 13.05 -15.03 13.74
N LYS A 427 12.85 -15.93 14.72
CA LYS A 427 11.69 -15.89 15.61
C LYS A 427 11.59 -14.52 16.25
N ILE A 428 10.38 -13.98 16.30
CA ILE A 428 10.11 -12.78 17.09
C ILE A 428 10.02 -13.24 18.54
N ASP A 429 11.11 -13.10 19.28
CA ASP A 429 11.13 -13.26 20.74
C ASP A 429 10.84 -11.93 21.43
N SER A 430 10.85 -11.90 22.77
CA SER A 430 10.60 -10.66 23.53
C SER A 430 11.63 -9.57 23.20
N ALA A 431 12.88 -9.92 22.89
CA ALA A 431 13.92 -8.95 22.58
C ALA A 431 13.69 -8.32 21.20
N GLU A 432 13.43 -9.13 20.17
CA GLU A 432 13.10 -8.65 18.83
C GLU A 432 11.78 -7.87 18.82
N PHE A 433 10.76 -8.34 19.53
CA PHE A 433 9.49 -7.62 19.70
C PHE A 433 9.73 -6.21 20.26
N ASN A 434 10.53 -6.08 21.33
CA ASN A 434 10.84 -4.78 21.92
C ASN A 434 11.62 -3.87 20.97
N LYS A 435 12.52 -4.41 20.14
CA LYS A 435 13.21 -3.64 19.09
C LYS A 435 12.24 -3.13 18.03
N MET A 436 11.34 -3.99 17.56
CA MET A 436 10.31 -3.62 16.58
C MET A 436 9.37 -2.55 17.15
N LYS A 437 8.95 -2.69 18.41
CA LYS A 437 8.15 -1.67 19.10
C LYS A 437 8.91 -0.35 19.20
N ALA A 438 10.19 -0.37 19.60
CA ALA A 438 10.98 0.85 19.71
C ALA A 438 11.13 1.56 18.35
N GLN A 439 11.27 0.81 17.27
CA GLN A 439 11.27 1.36 15.91
C GLN A 439 9.92 1.99 15.55
N PHE A 440 8.80 1.33 15.88
CA PHE A 440 7.45 1.89 15.73
C PHE A 440 7.30 3.18 16.54
N ASP A 441 7.62 3.18 17.83
CA ASP A 441 7.47 4.35 18.72
C ASP A 441 8.31 5.55 18.23
N LYS A 442 9.50 5.28 17.65
CA LYS A 442 10.34 6.31 17.02
C LYS A 442 9.66 6.89 15.78
N LYS A 443 9.10 6.03 14.92
CA LYS A 443 8.49 6.41 13.65
C LYS A 443 7.14 7.08 13.84
N GLU A 444 6.35 6.67 14.83
CA GLU A 444 5.11 7.34 15.20
C GLU A 444 5.34 8.83 15.50
N LYS A 445 6.45 9.21 16.15
CA LYS A 445 6.80 10.62 16.40
C LYS A 445 7.17 11.38 15.12
N GLU A 446 7.87 10.73 14.19
CA GLU A 446 8.19 11.29 12.86
C GLU A 446 6.89 11.54 12.10
N PHE A 447 5.99 10.54 12.06
CA PHE A 447 4.74 10.58 11.32
C PHE A 447 3.63 11.43 11.96
N ALA A 448 3.61 11.61 13.28
CA ALA A 448 2.65 12.48 13.97
C ALA A 448 2.69 13.94 13.46
N SER A 449 3.83 14.36 12.88
CA SER A 449 3.98 15.69 12.29
C SER A 449 3.37 15.81 10.88
N PHE A 450 3.17 14.69 10.18
CA PHE A 450 2.56 14.64 8.83
C PHE A 450 1.05 14.87 8.88
N ASN A 451 0.43 14.66 10.05
CA ASN A 451 -0.99 14.91 10.31
C ASN A 451 -1.28 16.40 10.55
N SER A 452 -0.29 17.27 10.32
CA SER A 452 -0.48 18.70 10.32
C SER A 452 -0.43 19.19 8.86
N LEU A 453 -1.35 20.10 8.52
CA LEU A 453 -1.31 20.84 7.24
C LEU A 453 -0.13 21.83 7.21
N SER A 454 0.96 21.54 7.93
CA SER A 454 2.16 22.35 8.01
C SER A 454 3.00 22.30 6.75
N PHE A 455 2.58 21.58 5.69
CA PHE A 455 3.30 21.63 4.41
C PHE A 455 3.35 23.05 3.81
N TRP A 456 2.47 23.94 4.29
CA TRP A 456 2.45 25.36 3.98
C TRP A 456 3.30 26.25 4.88
N LYS A 457 3.80 25.72 6.01
CA LYS A 457 4.60 26.45 7.00
C LYS A 457 6.07 26.16 6.78
#